data_AF-A0A936AC16-F1
#
_entry.id   AF-A0A936AC16-F1
#
_cell.length_a   1.000
_cell.length_b   1.000
_cell.length_c   1.000
_cell.angle_alpha   90.00
_cell.angle_beta   90.00
_cell.angle_gamma   90.00
#
_symmetry.space_group_name_H-M   'P 1'
#
loop_
_entity.id
_entity.type
_entity.pdbx_description
1 polymer ?
#
loop_
_entity_poly.entity_id
_entity_poly.type
_entity_poly.pdbx_seq_one_letter_code
_entity_poly.pdbx_strand_id
1 'polypeptide(L)'
;MTNEEIESEKLKFLMNVFDKMQDLKLSNPSNPNLQEIERLFIKHAKDQFAFQKLRLTDIQEYSIESVIAKQANEFYSSIPYFVNFPQIIKEQLLADYTQMEHQRRRDNFERFCQCIYQQIEAIVTQLWSIENTNNQSKLWNHILQNRTNKAFANRSFDNVARQFVLTPYSTGFKIQNIIFKYNDYNRSPSYFSDADYDTYFNNPNANSKDKKNDFQVKLRAVLFVLYFEENVLQEKFEELFDTLYEITLIRNTFHRGPNGFTSYQQNIINRIYQNPSSHYHKFFGALCDFLVKSLNSNKINIL
;
A
#
# COMPACT_ATOMS: atom_id res chain seq x y z
N MET A 1 3.14 -17.81 -24.57
CA MET A 1 4.24 -18.27 -25.43
C MET A 1 5.49 -18.36 -24.58
N THR A 2 6.08 -19.55 -24.43
CA THR A 2 7.33 -19.73 -23.67
C THR A 2 8.51 -19.14 -24.44
N ASN A 3 9.64 -18.90 -23.77
CA ASN A 3 10.87 -18.47 -24.46
C ASN A 3 11.31 -19.46 -25.56
N GLU A 4 11.04 -20.75 -25.37
CA GLU A 4 11.34 -21.80 -26.34
C GLU A 4 10.45 -21.74 -27.58
N GLU A 5 9.16 -21.45 -27.42
CA GLU A 5 8.24 -21.26 -28.55
C GLU A 5 8.64 -20.03 -29.38
N ILE A 6 9.12 -18.97 -28.73
CA ILE A 6 9.65 -17.76 -29.38
C ILE A 6 10.92 -18.08 -30.18
N GLU A 7 11.87 -18.83 -29.61
CA GLU A 7 13.08 -19.23 -30.36
C GLU A 7 12.76 -20.14 -31.55
N SER A 8 11.77 -21.03 -31.41
CA SER A 8 11.32 -21.91 -32.48
C SER A 8 10.73 -21.14 -33.67
N GLU A 9 9.87 -20.14 -33.43
CA GLU A 9 9.32 -19.32 -34.52
C GLU A 9 10.39 -18.45 -35.21
N LYS A 10 11.33 -17.90 -34.43
CA LYS A 10 12.49 -17.15 -34.97
C LYS A 10 13.34 -18.01 -35.90
N LEU A 11 13.63 -19.24 -35.50
CA LEU A 11 14.41 -20.17 -36.29
C LEU A 11 13.71 -20.53 -37.61
N LYS A 12 12.39 -20.81 -37.56
CA LYS A 12 11.58 -21.13 -38.74
C LYS A 12 11.53 -19.98 -39.74
N PHE A 13 11.37 -18.75 -39.26
CA PHE A 13 11.37 -17.56 -40.13
C PHE A 13 12.74 -17.36 -40.81
N LEU A 14 13.83 -17.45 -40.05
CA LEU A 14 15.18 -17.32 -40.59
C LEU A 14 15.47 -18.40 -41.62
N MET A 15 15.11 -19.67 -41.35
CA MET A 15 15.27 -20.77 -42.30
C MET A 15 14.53 -20.50 -43.62
N ASN A 16 13.26 -20.08 -43.56
CA ASN A 16 12.49 -19.75 -44.77
C ASN A 16 13.11 -18.60 -45.60
N VAL A 17 13.67 -17.59 -44.92
CA VAL A 17 14.37 -16.49 -45.59
C VAL A 17 15.66 -16.97 -46.26
N PHE A 18 16.43 -17.83 -45.58
CA PHE A 18 17.65 -18.42 -46.14
C PHE A 18 17.35 -19.33 -47.34
N ASP A 19 16.34 -20.19 -47.24
CA ASP A 19 15.94 -21.10 -48.32
C ASP A 19 15.56 -20.30 -49.59
N LYS A 20 14.73 -19.25 -49.45
CA LYS A 20 14.36 -18.37 -50.57
C LYS A 20 15.55 -17.65 -51.20
N MET A 21 16.50 -17.21 -50.38
CA MET A 21 17.74 -16.60 -50.89
C MET A 21 18.60 -17.61 -51.64
N GLN A 22 18.68 -18.84 -51.16
CA GLN A 22 19.45 -19.91 -51.78
C GLN A 22 18.82 -20.32 -53.11
N ASP A 23 17.51 -20.46 -53.17
CA ASP A 23 16.76 -20.73 -54.41
C ASP A 23 16.97 -19.62 -55.45
N LEU A 24 16.97 -18.35 -55.03
CA LEU A 24 17.27 -17.21 -55.90
C LEU A 24 18.72 -17.23 -56.43
N LYS A 25 19.69 -17.58 -55.58
CA LYS A 25 21.12 -17.71 -55.97
C LYS A 25 21.32 -18.86 -56.96
N LEU A 26 20.63 -19.98 -56.77
CA LEU A 26 20.71 -21.17 -57.64
C LEU A 26 20.02 -20.95 -58.98
N SER A 27 18.89 -20.24 -59.00
CA SER A 27 18.11 -20.01 -60.22
C SER A 27 18.66 -18.89 -61.11
N ASN A 28 19.47 -17.96 -60.59
CA ASN A 28 19.98 -16.84 -61.39
C ASN A 28 21.38 -16.33 -60.95
N PRO A 29 22.43 -17.17 -61.04
CA PRO A 29 23.75 -16.91 -60.45
C PRO A 29 24.50 -15.71 -61.05
N SER A 30 24.15 -15.29 -62.27
CA SER A 30 24.81 -14.17 -62.98
C SER A 30 24.13 -12.82 -62.76
N ASN A 31 23.12 -12.72 -61.89
CA ASN A 31 22.37 -11.48 -61.69
C ASN A 31 23.23 -10.42 -60.96
N PRO A 32 23.53 -9.27 -61.58
CA PRO A 32 24.41 -8.25 -60.99
C PRO A 32 23.82 -7.59 -59.72
N ASN A 33 22.51 -7.72 -59.50
CA ASN A 33 21.81 -7.15 -58.35
C ASN A 33 21.75 -8.08 -57.14
N LEU A 34 22.31 -9.30 -57.21
CA LEU A 34 22.24 -10.31 -56.15
C LEU A 34 22.69 -9.79 -54.77
N GLN A 35 23.75 -8.98 -54.73
CA GLN A 35 24.26 -8.41 -53.47
C GLN A 35 23.29 -7.38 -52.86
N GLU A 36 22.64 -6.56 -53.69
CA GLU A 36 21.67 -5.58 -53.21
C GLU A 36 20.37 -6.24 -52.78
N ILE A 37 19.94 -7.28 -53.51
CA ILE A 37 18.82 -8.14 -53.12
C ILE A 37 19.09 -8.77 -51.75
N GLU A 38 20.26 -9.37 -51.54
CA GLU A 38 20.67 -9.96 -50.25
C GLU A 38 20.65 -8.94 -49.10
N ARG A 39 21.12 -7.71 -49.34
CA ARG A 39 21.03 -6.61 -48.35
C ARG A 39 19.59 -6.23 -48.01
N LEU A 40 18.73 -6.09 -49.02
CA LEU A 40 17.31 -5.76 -48.82
C LEU A 40 16.57 -6.88 -48.10
N PHE A 41 16.88 -8.15 -48.39
CA PHE A 41 16.34 -9.30 -47.67
C PHE A 41 16.75 -9.32 -46.20
N ILE A 42 18.04 -9.12 -45.90
CA ILE A 42 18.54 -9.05 -44.52
C ILE A 42 17.89 -7.89 -43.77
N LYS A 43 17.73 -6.73 -44.42
CA LYS A 43 17.05 -5.56 -43.84
C LYS A 43 15.59 -5.89 -43.52
N HIS A 44 14.85 -6.45 -44.47
CA HIS A 44 13.45 -6.82 -44.27
C HIS A 44 13.28 -7.86 -43.16
N ALA A 45 14.16 -8.86 -43.09
CA ALA A 45 14.14 -9.86 -42.01
C ALA A 45 14.38 -9.23 -40.63
N LYS A 46 15.30 -8.27 -40.53
CA LYS A 46 15.53 -7.50 -39.29
C LYS A 46 14.31 -6.67 -38.88
N ASP A 47 13.69 -5.98 -39.85
CA ASP A 47 12.51 -5.15 -39.60
C ASP A 47 11.32 -6.00 -39.13
N GLN A 48 11.07 -7.15 -39.76
CA GLN A 48 10.03 -8.09 -39.36
C GLN A 48 10.28 -8.68 -37.96
N PHE A 49 11.53 -9.03 -37.65
CA PHE A 49 11.90 -9.52 -36.33
C PHE A 49 11.71 -8.45 -35.24
N ALA A 50 12.10 -7.21 -35.51
CA ALA A 50 11.89 -6.09 -34.61
C ALA A 50 10.38 -5.86 -34.36
N PHE A 51 9.56 -5.92 -35.42
CA PHE A 51 8.11 -5.81 -35.32
C PHE A 51 7.48 -6.93 -34.49
N GLN A 52 7.90 -8.18 -34.69
CA GLN A 52 7.42 -9.33 -33.88
C GLN A 52 7.78 -9.17 -32.40
N LYS A 53 9.00 -8.71 -32.10
CA LYS A 53 9.43 -8.44 -30.72
C LYS A 53 8.55 -7.38 -30.06
N LEU A 54 8.25 -6.27 -30.76
CA LEU A 54 7.34 -5.24 -30.26
C LEU A 54 5.95 -5.81 -29.98
N ARG A 55 5.38 -6.55 -30.94
CA ARG A 55 4.05 -7.18 -30.80
C ARG A 55 3.98 -8.16 -29.61
N LEU A 56 5.04 -8.93 -29.37
CA LEU A 56 5.10 -9.85 -28.23
C LEU A 56 5.15 -9.09 -26.90
N THR A 57 5.93 -8.01 -26.82
CA THR A 57 5.92 -7.13 -25.65
C THR A 57 4.52 -6.58 -25.40
N ASP A 58 3.83 -6.11 -26.44
CA ASP A 58 2.46 -5.57 -26.31
C ASP A 58 1.48 -6.64 -25.79
N ILE A 59 1.59 -7.88 -26.26
CA ILE A 59 0.76 -9.01 -25.79
C ILE A 59 1.08 -9.36 -24.33
N GLN A 60 2.36 -9.36 -23.96
CA GLN A 60 2.79 -9.65 -22.60
C GLN A 60 2.31 -8.56 -21.63
N GLU A 61 2.45 -7.29 -21.99
CA GLU A 61 1.94 -6.16 -21.21
C GLU A 61 0.42 -6.23 -21.08
N TYR A 62 -0.32 -6.48 -22.17
CA TYR A 62 -1.77 -6.67 -22.12
C TYR A 62 -2.18 -7.83 -21.19
N SER A 63 -1.44 -8.93 -21.24
CA SER A 63 -1.67 -10.09 -20.37
C SER A 63 -1.41 -9.73 -18.90
N ILE A 64 -0.33 -9.00 -18.62
CA ILE A 64 -0.01 -8.52 -17.26
C ILE A 64 -1.09 -7.58 -16.74
N GLU A 65 -1.53 -6.61 -17.54
CA GLU A 65 -2.60 -5.68 -17.17
C GLU A 65 -3.90 -6.42 -16.85
N SER A 66 -4.28 -7.41 -17.66
CA SER A 66 -5.48 -8.22 -17.41
C SER A 66 -5.39 -9.01 -16.09
N VAL A 67 -4.21 -9.52 -15.76
CA VAL A 67 -3.95 -10.25 -14.50
C VAL A 67 -4.01 -9.29 -13.32
N ILE A 68 -3.35 -8.13 -13.40
CA ILE A 68 -3.36 -7.13 -12.32
C ILE A 68 -4.78 -6.61 -12.09
N ALA A 69 -5.53 -6.31 -13.15
CA ALA A 69 -6.91 -5.87 -13.04
C ALA A 69 -7.79 -6.93 -12.36
N LYS A 70 -7.62 -8.21 -12.72
CA LYS A 70 -8.31 -9.32 -12.05
C LYS A 70 -7.93 -9.41 -10.57
N GLN A 71 -6.64 -9.34 -10.24
CA GLN A 71 -6.14 -9.36 -8.87
C GLN A 71 -6.69 -8.20 -8.04
N ALA A 72 -6.74 -6.98 -8.59
CA ALA A 72 -7.30 -5.82 -7.92
C ALA A 72 -8.78 -6.05 -7.56
N ASN A 73 -9.57 -6.54 -8.52
CA ASN A 73 -10.97 -6.85 -8.29
C ASN A 73 -11.15 -7.94 -7.24
N GLU A 74 -10.40 -9.04 -7.33
CA GLU A 74 -10.45 -10.12 -6.35
C GLU A 74 -10.07 -9.62 -4.94
N PHE A 75 -9.00 -8.85 -4.85
CA PHE A 75 -8.49 -8.26 -3.62
C PHE A 75 -9.55 -7.47 -2.87
N TYR A 76 -10.22 -6.52 -3.52
CA TYR A 76 -11.26 -5.71 -2.87
C TYR A 76 -12.64 -6.38 -2.80
N SER A 77 -12.96 -7.30 -3.73
CA SER A 77 -14.22 -8.06 -3.66
C SER A 77 -14.33 -8.92 -2.40
N SER A 78 -13.18 -9.26 -1.80
CA SER A 78 -13.12 -9.94 -0.51
C SER A 78 -13.60 -9.08 0.67
N ILE A 79 -13.88 -7.78 0.45
CA ILE A 79 -14.26 -6.80 1.47
C ILE A 79 -15.79 -6.61 1.57
N PRO A 80 -16.47 -7.06 2.65
CA PRO A 80 -17.92 -6.99 2.80
C PRO A 80 -18.52 -5.59 2.65
N TYR A 81 -17.84 -4.52 3.11
CA TYR A 81 -18.35 -3.14 3.00
C TYR A 81 -17.85 -2.40 1.77
N PHE A 82 -16.94 -2.98 1.01
CA PHE A 82 -16.52 -2.39 -0.26
C PHE A 82 -17.72 -2.23 -1.18
N VAL A 83 -18.71 -3.14 -1.14
CA VAL A 83 -19.98 -2.98 -1.89
C VAL A 83 -20.69 -1.66 -1.56
N ASN A 84 -20.59 -1.18 -0.32
CA ASN A 84 -21.23 0.05 0.15
C ASN A 84 -20.39 1.30 -0.11
N PHE A 85 -19.14 1.16 -0.55
CA PHE A 85 -18.31 2.32 -0.87
C PHE A 85 -18.84 3.04 -2.11
N PRO A 86 -18.75 4.38 -2.15
CA PRO A 86 -19.04 5.15 -3.35
C PRO A 86 -18.22 4.64 -4.53
N GLN A 87 -18.82 4.62 -5.72
CA GLN A 87 -18.18 4.12 -6.94
C GLN A 87 -16.82 4.79 -7.20
N ILE A 88 -16.73 6.11 -6.95
CA ILE A 88 -15.48 6.87 -7.09
C ILE A 88 -14.34 6.34 -6.21
N ILE A 89 -14.65 5.91 -4.98
CA ILE A 89 -13.65 5.34 -4.06
C ILE A 89 -13.24 3.94 -4.53
N LYS A 90 -14.19 3.14 -5.04
CA LYS A 90 -13.87 1.82 -5.61
C LYS A 90 -12.92 1.94 -6.80
N GLU A 91 -13.20 2.86 -7.71
CA GLU A 91 -12.36 3.14 -8.88
C GLU A 91 -10.98 3.62 -8.48
N GLN A 92 -10.89 4.52 -7.49
CA GLN A 92 -9.62 4.96 -6.93
C GLN A 92 -8.81 3.77 -6.38
N LEU A 93 -9.44 2.91 -5.57
CA LEU A 93 -8.77 1.76 -4.96
C LEU A 93 -8.25 0.77 -6.02
N LEU A 94 -9.05 0.46 -7.04
CA LEU A 94 -8.63 -0.40 -8.15
C LEU A 94 -7.45 0.21 -8.93
N ALA A 95 -7.49 1.51 -9.18
CA ALA A 95 -6.41 2.24 -9.85
C ALA A 95 -5.13 2.24 -9.00
N ASP A 96 -5.23 2.54 -7.71
CA ASP A 96 -4.10 2.58 -6.78
C ASP A 96 -3.46 1.20 -6.59
N TYR A 97 -4.25 0.13 -6.53
CA TYR A 97 -3.73 -1.25 -6.51
C TYR A 97 -2.97 -1.58 -7.80
N THR A 98 -3.56 -1.24 -8.95
CA THR A 98 -2.93 -1.48 -10.26
C THR A 98 -1.60 -0.74 -10.36
N GLN A 99 -1.57 0.53 -9.95
CA GLN A 99 -0.35 1.31 -9.90
C GLN A 99 0.66 0.73 -8.91
N MET A 100 0.26 0.35 -7.70
CA MET A 100 1.13 -0.30 -6.72
C MET A 100 1.84 -1.51 -7.31
N GLU A 101 1.09 -2.39 -7.98
CA GLU A 101 1.61 -3.59 -8.62
C GLU A 101 2.57 -3.29 -9.79
N HIS A 102 2.32 -2.23 -10.55
CA HIS A 102 3.26 -1.71 -11.56
C HIS A 102 4.54 -1.18 -10.94
N GLN A 103 4.44 -0.37 -9.89
CA GLN A 103 5.61 0.18 -9.21
C GLN A 103 6.46 -0.93 -8.57
N ARG A 104 5.82 -1.95 -8.00
CA ARG A 104 6.49 -3.15 -7.47
C ARG A 104 7.28 -3.89 -8.55
N ARG A 105 6.70 -4.10 -9.73
CA ARG A 105 7.37 -4.78 -10.87
C ARG A 105 8.52 -3.97 -11.47
N ARG A 106 8.47 -2.64 -11.32
CA ARG A 106 9.51 -1.70 -11.80
C ARG A 106 10.55 -1.37 -10.74
N ASP A 107 10.52 -2.06 -9.60
CA ASP A 107 11.37 -1.81 -8.44
C ASP A 107 11.34 -0.35 -7.93
N ASN A 108 10.22 0.36 -8.15
CA ASN A 108 10.03 1.72 -7.65
C ASN A 108 9.40 1.71 -6.26
N PHE A 109 10.26 1.63 -5.23
CA PHE A 109 9.83 1.38 -3.86
C PHE A 109 9.06 2.56 -3.25
N GLU A 110 9.47 3.79 -3.54
CA GLU A 110 8.81 5.00 -3.04
C GLU A 110 7.40 5.14 -3.59
N ARG A 111 7.22 4.93 -4.90
CA ARG A 111 5.89 5.00 -5.50
C ARG A 111 5.03 3.81 -5.11
N PHE A 112 5.62 2.63 -4.91
CA PHE A 112 4.90 1.51 -4.30
C PHE A 112 4.35 1.87 -2.92
N CYS A 113 5.17 2.45 -2.04
CA CYS A 113 4.73 2.92 -0.72
C CYS A 113 3.66 4.03 -0.82
N GLN A 114 3.78 4.92 -1.80
CA GLN A 114 2.78 5.95 -2.08
C GLN A 114 1.43 5.33 -2.44
N CYS A 115 1.40 4.35 -3.35
CA CYS A 115 0.16 3.69 -3.74
C CYS A 115 -0.48 2.90 -2.57
N ILE A 116 0.32 2.27 -1.71
CA ILE A 116 -0.22 1.64 -0.48
C ILE A 116 -0.82 2.70 0.44
N TYR A 117 -0.11 3.81 0.66
CA TYR A 117 -0.60 4.90 1.48
C TYR A 117 -1.94 5.44 0.96
N GLN A 118 -2.06 5.66 -0.36
CA GLN A 118 -3.29 6.18 -0.97
C GLN A 118 -4.48 5.24 -0.76
N GLN A 119 -4.27 3.92 -0.88
CA GLN A 119 -5.32 2.93 -0.60
C GLN A 119 -5.79 3.01 0.86
N ILE A 120 -4.87 3.03 1.82
CA ILE A 120 -5.20 3.15 3.24
C ILE A 120 -5.88 4.48 3.52
N GLU A 121 -5.39 5.59 2.95
CA GLU A 121 -5.94 6.91 3.14
C GLU A 121 -7.37 7.03 2.62
N ALA A 122 -7.65 6.48 1.44
CA ALA A 122 -8.98 6.44 0.85
C ALA A 122 -9.96 5.68 1.75
N ILE A 123 -9.57 4.49 2.23
CA ILE A 123 -10.40 3.66 3.11
C ILE A 123 -10.66 4.35 4.45
N VAL A 124 -9.61 4.82 5.12
CA VAL A 124 -9.74 5.50 6.42
C VAL A 124 -10.58 6.76 6.30
N THR A 125 -10.41 7.54 5.24
CA THR A 125 -11.21 8.75 5.00
C THR A 125 -12.66 8.40 4.74
N GLN A 126 -12.93 7.37 3.94
CA GLN A 126 -14.28 6.90 3.68
C GLN A 126 -14.97 6.46 4.97
N LEU A 127 -14.33 5.61 5.78
CA LEU A 127 -14.86 5.16 7.07
C LEU A 127 -15.09 6.32 8.04
N TRP A 128 -14.17 7.28 8.09
CA TRP A 128 -14.32 8.46 8.93
C TRP A 128 -15.50 9.35 8.51
N SER A 129 -15.82 9.39 7.22
CA SER A 129 -16.88 10.23 6.65
C SER A 129 -18.30 9.66 6.82
N ILE A 130 -18.44 8.42 7.30
CA ILE A 130 -19.77 7.81 7.49
C ILE A 130 -20.48 8.52 8.65
N GLU A 131 -21.54 9.25 8.33
CA GLU A 131 -22.29 10.05 9.28
C GLU A 131 -23.44 9.27 9.96
N ASN A 132 -23.77 9.68 11.19
CA ASN A 132 -24.98 9.27 11.89
C ASN A 132 -26.15 10.21 11.53
N THR A 133 -27.31 10.00 12.18
CA THR A 133 -28.53 10.80 11.93
C THR A 133 -28.39 12.29 12.23
N ASN A 134 -27.32 12.72 12.89
CA ASN A 134 -27.05 14.11 13.26
C ASN A 134 -25.94 14.74 12.40
N ASN A 135 -25.61 14.17 11.23
CA ASN A 135 -24.54 14.60 10.32
C ASN A 135 -23.16 14.66 11.00
N GLN A 136 -22.90 13.72 11.91
CA GLN A 136 -21.60 13.57 12.58
C GLN A 136 -21.04 12.19 12.31
N SER A 137 -19.74 12.09 12.10
CA SER A 137 -19.05 10.81 11.93
C SER A 137 -19.45 9.81 13.03
N LYS A 138 -19.99 8.63 12.63
CA LYS A 138 -20.37 7.54 13.54
C LYS A 138 -19.17 7.10 14.37
N LEU A 139 -18.05 6.88 13.69
CA LEU A 139 -16.78 6.52 14.30
C LEU A 139 -16.32 7.57 15.31
N TRP A 140 -16.33 8.85 14.97
CA TRP A 140 -15.94 9.91 15.90
C TRP A 140 -16.80 9.93 17.16
N ASN A 141 -18.12 9.80 17.01
CA ASN A 141 -19.03 9.77 18.14
C ASN A 141 -18.82 8.56 19.03
N HIS A 142 -18.57 7.38 18.44
CA HIS A 142 -18.21 6.19 19.20
C HIS A 142 -16.92 6.41 20.00
N ILE A 143 -15.89 7.00 19.39
CA ILE A 143 -14.65 7.34 20.10
C ILE A 143 -14.93 8.33 21.24
N LEU A 144 -15.68 9.40 20.98
CA LEU A 144 -15.97 10.44 21.98
C LEU A 144 -16.67 9.86 23.22
N GLN A 145 -17.65 8.97 23.02
CA GLN A 145 -18.40 8.31 24.08
C GLN A 145 -17.54 7.35 24.91
N ASN A 146 -16.57 6.68 24.28
CA ASN A 146 -15.74 5.68 24.92
C ASN A 146 -14.36 6.22 25.36
N ARG A 147 -14.00 7.46 25.03
CA ARG A 147 -12.62 7.98 25.11
C ARG A 147 -11.90 7.76 26.45
N THR A 148 -12.64 7.75 27.56
CA THR A 148 -12.12 7.59 28.91
C THR A 148 -12.02 6.12 29.34
N ASN A 149 -12.61 5.19 28.60
CA ASN A 149 -12.51 3.76 28.83
C ASN A 149 -11.07 3.29 28.59
N LYS A 150 -10.65 2.30 29.36
CA LYS A 150 -9.35 1.66 29.18
C LYS A 150 -9.41 0.72 27.99
N ALA A 151 -8.46 0.91 27.09
CA ALA A 151 -8.43 0.19 25.85
C ALA A 151 -7.74 -1.17 26.06
N PHE A 152 -6.43 -1.19 26.20
CA PHE A 152 -5.64 -2.42 26.08
C PHE A 152 -5.12 -2.91 27.43
N ALA A 153 -4.97 -4.23 27.54
CA ALA A 153 -4.06 -4.81 28.53
C ALA A 153 -2.62 -4.41 28.18
N ASN A 154 -1.81 -4.15 29.21
CA ASN A 154 -0.40 -3.80 29.05
C ASN A 154 0.47 -4.82 29.79
N ARG A 155 1.72 -4.97 29.37
CA ARG A 155 2.71 -5.71 30.15
C ARG A 155 3.35 -4.76 31.16
N SER A 156 3.48 -5.21 32.39
CA SER A 156 4.37 -4.56 33.36
C SER A 156 5.44 -5.54 33.79
N PHE A 157 6.63 -5.04 34.09
CA PHE A 157 7.66 -5.86 34.70
C PHE A 157 7.31 -6.09 36.17
N ASP A 158 7.02 -7.32 36.53
CA ASP A 158 6.87 -7.72 37.93
C ASP A 158 8.28 -7.84 38.54
N ASN A 159 8.62 -6.90 39.43
CA ASN A 159 9.92 -6.87 40.09
C ASN A 159 10.17 -8.08 41.00
N VAL A 160 9.11 -8.71 41.52
CA VAL A 160 9.19 -9.87 42.40
C VAL A 160 9.39 -11.14 41.58
N ALA A 161 8.58 -11.32 40.54
CA ALA A 161 8.68 -12.48 39.65
C ALA A 161 9.79 -12.34 38.58
N ARG A 162 10.43 -11.17 38.47
CA ARG A 162 11.45 -10.81 37.46
C ARG A 162 11.05 -11.15 36.03
N GLN A 163 9.77 -10.96 35.72
CA GLN A 163 9.22 -11.27 34.41
C GLN A 163 8.18 -10.25 34.00
N PHE A 164 7.95 -10.11 32.70
CA PHE A 164 6.83 -9.34 32.20
C PHE A 164 5.54 -10.12 32.41
N VAL A 165 4.59 -9.50 33.12
CA VAL A 165 3.25 -10.04 33.36
C VAL A 165 2.20 -9.21 32.64
N LEU A 166 1.15 -9.87 32.17
CA LEU A 166 -0.02 -9.19 31.65
C LEU A 166 -0.74 -8.51 32.81
N THR A 167 -0.96 -7.21 32.69
CA THR A 167 -1.76 -6.46 33.64
C THR A 167 -3.22 -6.39 33.18
N PRO A 168 -4.18 -6.39 34.12
CA PRO A 168 -5.60 -6.29 33.77
C PRO A 168 -5.90 -5.01 32.97
N TYR A 169 -7.01 -5.01 32.24
CA TYR A 169 -7.52 -3.81 31.55
C TYR A 169 -7.69 -2.61 32.47
N SER A 170 -7.95 -2.83 33.77
CA SER A 170 -8.06 -1.78 34.78
C SER A 170 -6.77 -1.00 35.01
N THR A 171 -5.62 -1.41 34.47
CA THR A 171 -4.35 -0.66 34.53
C THR A 171 -3.86 -0.18 33.16
N GLY A 172 -4.64 -0.42 32.10
CA GLY A 172 -4.34 -0.01 30.74
C GLY A 172 -4.51 1.49 30.45
N PHE A 173 -3.99 1.94 29.30
CA PHE A 173 -4.19 3.30 28.80
C PHE A 173 -5.62 3.53 28.34
N LYS A 174 -6.12 4.75 28.52
CA LYS A 174 -7.44 5.15 28.01
C LYS A 174 -7.41 5.28 26.49
N ILE A 175 -8.55 5.09 25.84
CA ILE A 175 -8.70 5.21 24.37
C ILE A 175 -8.15 6.54 23.85
N GLN A 176 -8.42 7.65 24.55
CA GLN A 176 -7.88 8.96 24.23
C GLN A 176 -6.34 9.01 24.20
N ASN A 177 -5.66 8.25 25.08
CA ASN A 177 -4.20 8.20 25.12
C ASN A 177 -3.60 7.51 23.90
N ILE A 178 -4.33 6.56 23.34
CA ILE A 178 -3.91 5.77 22.18
C ILE A 178 -4.15 6.55 20.89
N ILE A 179 -5.29 7.22 20.78
CA ILE A 179 -5.68 7.96 19.57
C ILE A 179 -4.93 9.30 19.47
N PHE A 180 -4.79 10.01 20.59
CA PHE A 180 -4.14 11.31 20.65
C PHE A 180 -2.83 11.21 21.46
N LYS A 181 -1.74 10.98 20.74
CA LYS A 181 -0.38 11.04 21.31
C LYS A 181 0.19 12.46 21.25
N TYR A 182 0.87 12.86 22.32
CA TYR A 182 1.67 14.09 22.36
C TYR A 182 3.07 13.78 21.79
N ASN A 183 3.48 14.53 20.77
CA ASN A 183 4.88 14.63 20.36
C ASN A 183 5.37 16.03 20.76
N ASP A 184 5.78 16.19 22.00
CA ASP A 184 6.64 17.32 22.36
C ASP A 184 8.05 16.80 22.48
N TYR A 185 8.89 17.28 21.57
CA TYR A 185 10.28 16.89 21.42
C TYR A 185 11.10 17.15 22.69
N ASN A 186 10.59 17.94 23.64
CA ASN A 186 11.30 18.37 24.84
C ASN A 186 10.80 17.75 26.16
N ARG A 187 9.79 16.88 26.14
CA ARG A 187 9.28 16.20 27.35
C ARG A 187 9.30 14.69 27.15
N SER A 188 9.63 13.95 28.21
CA SER A 188 9.33 12.51 28.29
C SER A 188 7.87 12.28 27.87
N PRO A 189 7.50 11.12 27.29
CA PRO A 189 6.14 10.88 26.80
C PRO A 189 5.11 11.11 27.92
N SER A 190 4.58 12.32 27.99
CA SER A 190 3.62 12.73 29.00
C SER A 190 2.26 12.72 28.34
N TYR A 191 1.38 11.86 28.83
CA TYR A 191 -0.02 11.87 28.42
C TYR A 191 -0.67 13.19 28.82
N PHE A 192 -1.58 13.68 27.99
CA PHE A 192 -2.40 14.84 28.33
C PHE A 192 -3.23 14.55 29.59
N SER A 193 -3.57 15.59 30.36
CA SER A 193 -4.56 15.47 31.42
C SER A 193 -5.95 15.21 30.82
N ASP A 194 -6.89 14.69 31.60
CA ASP A 194 -8.26 14.50 31.12
C ASP A 194 -8.89 15.82 30.64
N ALA A 195 -8.57 16.95 31.30
CA ALA A 195 -9.05 18.28 30.90
C ALA A 195 -8.48 18.77 29.55
N ASP A 196 -7.23 18.42 29.24
CA ASP A 196 -6.63 18.71 27.94
C ASP A 196 -7.33 17.91 26.83
N TYR A 197 -7.64 16.64 27.08
CA TYR A 197 -8.42 15.82 26.15
C TYR A 197 -9.82 16.38 25.95
N ASP A 198 -10.52 16.77 27.02
CA ASP A 198 -11.82 17.42 26.90
C ASP A 198 -11.74 18.67 26.03
N THR A 199 -10.65 19.43 26.13
CA THR A 199 -10.42 20.56 25.23
C THR A 199 -10.22 20.10 23.79
N TYR A 200 -9.43 19.07 23.50
CA TYR A 200 -9.25 18.55 22.14
C TYR A 200 -10.51 17.96 21.51
N PHE A 201 -11.32 17.27 22.31
CA PHE A 201 -12.55 16.64 21.84
C PHE A 201 -13.71 17.64 21.70
N ASN A 202 -13.77 18.67 22.54
CA ASN A 202 -14.91 19.61 22.60
C ASN A 202 -14.64 20.99 21.97
N ASN A 203 -13.39 21.35 21.63
CA ASN A 203 -13.08 22.66 21.07
C ASN A 203 -13.02 22.63 19.52
N PRO A 204 -14.05 23.14 18.81
CA PRO A 204 -14.04 23.25 17.35
C PRO A 204 -13.04 24.29 16.81
N ASN A 205 -12.49 25.15 17.67
CA ASN A 205 -11.66 26.32 17.31
C ASN A 205 -10.25 26.28 17.94
N ALA A 206 -9.79 25.15 18.49
CA ALA A 206 -8.43 25.07 19.01
C ALA A 206 -7.44 25.32 17.87
N ASN A 207 -6.63 26.39 17.97
CA ASN A 207 -5.70 26.90 16.95
C ASN A 207 -4.57 25.93 16.50
N SER A 208 -4.68 24.63 16.78
CA SER A 208 -3.98 23.56 16.06
C SER A 208 -4.94 22.97 15.03
N LYS A 209 -4.87 23.42 13.77
CA LYS A 209 -5.66 22.94 12.60
C LYS A 209 -6.22 21.52 12.84
N ASP A 210 -7.52 21.44 13.19
CA ASP A 210 -8.31 20.24 13.47
C ASP A 210 -7.52 18.94 13.71
N LYS A 211 -6.98 18.71 14.91
CA LYS A 211 -6.33 17.41 15.23
C LYS A 211 -7.25 16.21 14.98
N LYS A 212 -8.58 16.37 15.08
CA LYS A 212 -9.56 15.35 14.68
C LYS A 212 -9.48 14.97 13.19
N ASN A 213 -9.07 15.91 12.35
CA ASN A 213 -8.96 15.73 10.91
C ASN A 213 -7.55 15.27 10.49
N ASP A 214 -6.59 15.23 11.41
CA ASP A 214 -5.26 14.67 11.15
C ASP A 214 -5.36 13.20 10.76
N PHE A 215 -4.70 12.84 9.68
CA PHE A 215 -4.77 11.48 9.14
C PHE A 215 -4.31 10.42 10.14
N GLN A 216 -3.28 10.69 10.94
CA GLN A 216 -2.79 9.73 11.93
C GLN A 216 -3.81 9.50 13.05
N VAL A 217 -4.57 10.53 13.42
CA VAL A 217 -5.67 10.42 14.38
C VAL A 217 -6.80 9.57 13.80
N LYS A 218 -7.20 9.83 12.56
CA LYS A 218 -8.21 9.02 11.86
C LYS A 218 -7.78 7.57 11.75
N LEU A 219 -6.53 7.34 11.35
CA LEU A 219 -5.94 6.01 11.23
C LEU A 219 -5.95 5.28 12.57
N ARG A 220 -5.48 5.91 13.65
CA ARG A 220 -5.49 5.31 15.00
C ARG A 220 -6.91 4.97 15.46
N ALA A 221 -7.90 5.81 15.17
CA ALA A 221 -9.29 5.55 15.52
C ALA A 221 -9.90 4.38 14.72
N VAL A 222 -9.64 4.32 13.41
CA VAL A 222 -10.08 3.19 12.56
C VAL A 222 -9.41 1.90 13.04
N LEU A 223 -8.08 1.90 13.21
CA LEU A 223 -7.35 0.74 13.72
C LEU A 223 -7.84 0.33 15.11
N PHE A 224 -8.14 1.29 15.98
CA PHE A 224 -8.75 1.00 17.26
C PHE A 224 -10.03 0.20 17.05
N VAL A 225 -11.06 0.74 16.39
CA VAL A 225 -12.34 0.00 16.23
C VAL A 225 -12.14 -1.36 15.57
N LEU A 226 -11.30 -1.46 14.54
CA LEU A 226 -11.02 -2.70 13.83
C LEU A 226 -10.37 -3.78 14.74
N TYR A 227 -9.42 -3.40 15.59
CA TYR A 227 -8.62 -4.34 16.37
C TYR A 227 -9.10 -4.54 17.81
N PHE A 228 -10.08 -3.76 18.30
CA PHE A 228 -10.28 -3.55 19.74
C PHE A 228 -11.26 -4.47 20.50
N GLU A 229 -11.91 -5.45 19.88
CA GLU A 229 -12.82 -6.36 20.64
C GLU A 229 -12.18 -7.72 20.96
N GLU A 230 -10.88 -7.87 20.73
CA GLU A 230 -10.12 -9.05 21.11
C GLU A 230 -9.16 -8.67 22.25
N ASN A 231 -8.70 -9.65 23.04
CA ASN A 231 -7.73 -9.41 24.11
C ASN A 231 -6.35 -9.02 23.54
N VAL A 232 -6.23 -7.82 22.96
CA VAL A 232 -5.05 -7.37 22.22
C VAL A 232 -4.11 -6.61 23.15
N LEU A 233 -2.84 -7.05 23.11
CA LEU A 233 -1.73 -6.33 23.73
C LEU A 233 -1.50 -5.00 23.03
N GLN A 234 -1.30 -3.93 23.80
CA GLN A 234 -0.96 -2.61 23.26
C GLN A 234 0.20 -2.67 22.24
N GLU A 235 1.22 -3.48 22.50
CA GLU A 235 2.39 -3.66 21.63
C GLU A 235 1.99 -4.05 20.20
N LYS A 236 1.00 -4.95 20.03
CA LYS A 236 0.53 -5.37 18.71
C LYS A 236 -0.18 -4.25 17.95
N PHE A 237 -0.91 -3.40 18.68
CA PHE A 237 -1.54 -2.22 18.08
C PHE A 237 -0.48 -1.21 17.61
N GLU A 238 0.53 -0.95 18.45
CA GLU A 238 1.60 -0.01 18.08
C GLU A 238 2.47 -0.55 16.95
N GLU A 239 2.78 -1.85 16.91
CA GLU A 239 3.54 -2.47 15.82
C GLU A 239 2.87 -2.27 14.45
N LEU A 240 1.54 -2.45 14.40
CA LEU A 240 0.77 -2.21 13.20
C LEU A 240 0.78 -0.72 12.83
N PHE A 241 0.47 0.16 13.78
CA PHE A 241 0.48 1.59 13.53
C PHE A 241 1.86 2.07 13.06
N ASP A 242 2.93 1.59 13.69
CA ASP A 242 4.31 1.93 13.35
C ASP A 242 4.66 1.48 11.92
N THR A 243 4.18 0.30 11.50
CA THR A 243 4.33 -0.15 10.11
C THR A 243 3.61 0.78 9.12
N LEU A 244 2.40 1.24 9.44
CA LEU A 244 1.68 2.21 8.59
C LEU A 244 2.31 3.61 8.62
N TYR A 245 2.92 3.97 9.75
CA TYR A 245 3.69 5.19 9.90
C TYR A 245 4.97 5.15 9.07
N GLU A 246 5.68 4.02 9.02
CA GLU A 246 6.83 3.80 8.15
C GLU A 246 6.46 4.02 6.66
N ILE A 247 5.34 3.45 6.22
CA ILE A 247 4.81 3.68 4.86
C ILE A 247 4.59 5.18 4.61
N THR A 248 4.01 5.88 5.59
CA THR A 248 3.79 7.33 5.52
C THR A 248 5.10 8.12 5.43
N LEU A 249 6.14 7.71 6.15
CA LEU A 249 7.46 8.34 6.10
C LEU A 249 8.09 8.19 4.72
N ILE A 250 8.11 6.99 4.16
CA ILE A 250 8.66 6.75 2.80
C ILE A 250 7.83 7.51 1.76
N ARG A 251 6.50 7.53 1.86
CA ARG A 251 5.67 8.37 0.99
C ARG A 251 6.09 9.84 1.08
N ASN A 252 6.36 10.34 2.28
CA ASN A 252 6.73 11.74 2.48
C ASN A 252 8.12 12.09 1.92
N THR A 253 9.05 11.14 1.78
CA THR A 253 10.36 11.42 1.15
C THR A 253 10.18 11.84 -0.31
N PHE A 254 9.22 11.22 -0.99
CA PHE A 254 8.84 11.57 -2.36
C PHE A 254 8.18 12.95 -2.47
N HIS A 255 7.33 13.35 -1.53
CA HIS A 255 6.60 14.61 -1.60
C HIS A 255 7.35 15.83 -1.05
N ARG A 256 8.18 15.67 0.00
CA ARG A 256 8.77 16.80 0.75
C ARG A 256 10.25 17.04 0.44
N GLY A 257 10.93 16.09 -0.20
CA GLY A 257 12.39 16.13 -0.32
C GLY A 257 13.10 15.94 1.03
N PRO A 258 14.44 16.08 1.08
CA PRO A 258 15.26 15.63 2.21
C PRO A 258 15.16 16.50 3.48
N ASN A 259 14.64 17.74 3.40
CA ASN A 259 14.82 18.75 4.47
C ASN A 259 13.64 18.84 5.47
N GLY A 260 12.83 17.79 5.60
CA GLY A 260 11.61 17.81 6.43
C GLY A 260 11.54 16.76 7.55
N PHE A 261 12.62 16.01 7.78
CA PHE A 261 12.64 14.87 8.70
C PHE A 261 13.50 15.14 9.93
N THR A 262 13.01 14.68 11.07
CA THR A 262 13.79 14.63 12.32
C THR A 262 14.83 13.51 12.26
N SER A 263 15.86 13.55 13.11
CA SER A 263 16.88 12.49 13.19
C SER A 263 16.28 11.10 13.42
N TYR A 264 15.22 11.02 14.24
CA TYR A 264 14.48 9.77 14.47
C TYR A 264 13.82 9.24 13.19
N GLN A 265 13.11 10.11 12.46
CA GLN A 265 12.48 9.74 11.19
C GLN A 265 13.52 9.35 10.14
N GLN A 266 14.64 10.07 10.08
CA GLN A 266 15.73 9.76 9.16
C GLN A 266 16.35 8.39 9.46
N ASN A 267 16.50 8.02 10.74
CA ASN A 267 17.00 6.70 11.13
C ASN A 267 16.05 5.57 10.67
N ILE A 268 14.74 5.76 10.80
CA ILE A 268 13.74 4.80 10.30
C ILE A 268 13.85 4.66 8.78
N ILE A 269 13.86 5.80 8.06
CA ILE A 269 13.97 5.85 6.60
C ILE A 269 15.23 5.11 6.13
N ASN A 270 16.38 5.42 6.73
CA ASN A 270 17.66 4.78 6.40
C ASN A 270 17.61 3.26 6.62
N ARG A 271 17.00 2.80 7.73
CA ARG A 271 16.82 1.36 8.01
C ARG A 271 15.97 0.68 6.94
N ILE A 272 14.91 1.34 6.48
CA ILE A 272 14.03 0.79 5.43
C ILE A 272 14.81 0.63 4.12
N TYR A 273 15.54 1.68 3.71
CA TYR A 273 16.34 1.67 2.48
C TYR A 273 17.51 0.69 2.49
N GLN A 274 17.98 0.22 3.65
CA GLN A 274 18.98 -0.84 3.74
C GLN A 274 18.45 -2.20 3.23
N ASN A 275 17.14 -2.43 3.27
CA ASN A 275 16.53 -3.67 2.77
C ASN A 275 15.14 -3.44 2.16
N PRO A 276 15.04 -2.79 0.99
CA PRO A 276 13.75 -2.49 0.36
C PRO A 276 12.94 -3.74 0.02
N SER A 277 13.62 -4.81 -0.41
CA SER A 277 12.99 -6.10 -0.76
C SER A 277 12.19 -6.70 0.40
N SER A 278 12.72 -6.66 1.62
CA SER A 278 11.97 -7.10 2.80
C SER A 278 10.77 -6.19 3.09
N HIS A 279 10.89 -4.89 2.83
CA HIS A 279 9.83 -3.93 3.12
C HIS A 279 8.70 -3.93 2.09
N TYR A 280 8.96 -4.32 0.82
CA TYR A 280 7.88 -4.60 -0.14
C TYR A 280 6.91 -5.64 0.43
N HIS A 281 7.44 -6.74 0.96
CA HIS A 281 6.63 -7.80 1.56
C HIS A 281 5.96 -7.35 2.85
N LYS A 282 6.70 -6.67 3.75
CA LYS A 282 6.15 -6.15 5.02
C LYS A 282 4.99 -5.20 4.79
N PHE A 283 5.15 -4.22 3.89
CA PHE A 283 4.15 -3.19 3.66
C PHE A 283 2.94 -3.70 2.89
N PHE A 284 3.14 -4.59 1.91
CA PHE A 284 2.02 -5.27 1.27
C PHE A 284 1.26 -6.16 2.27
N GLY A 285 1.97 -6.90 3.12
CA GLY A 285 1.37 -7.68 4.20
C GLY A 285 0.55 -6.82 5.16
N ALA A 286 1.06 -5.64 5.55
CA ALA A 286 0.33 -4.71 6.40
C ALA A 286 -0.96 -4.18 5.74
N LEU A 287 -0.95 -3.92 4.43
CA LEU A 287 -2.15 -3.57 3.68
C LEU A 287 -3.15 -4.74 3.68
N CYS A 288 -2.69 -5.97 3.41
CA CYS A 288 -3.52 -7.17 3.47
C CYS A 288 -4.13 -7.35 4.87
N ASP A 289 -3.35 -7.24 5.94
CA ASP A 289 -3.82 -7.41 7.31
C ASP A 289 -4.81 -6.31 7.70
N PHE A 290 -4.54 -5.06 7.32
CA PHE A 290 -5.46 -3.93 7.50
C PHE A 290 -6.82 -4.22 6.84
N LEU A 291 -6.79 -4.70 5.59
CA LEU A 291 -7.99 -5.05 4.86
C LEU A 291 -8.69 -6.26 5.47
N VAL A 292 -7.98 -7.36 5.75
CA VAL A 292 -8.53 -8.58 6.35
C VAL A 292 -9.19 -8.31 7.69
N LYS A 293 -8.59 -7.46 8.54
CA LYS A 293 -9.21 -7.08 9.82
C LYS A 293 -10.38 -6.14 9.66
N SER A 294 -10.44 -5.34 8.57
CA SER A 294 -11.67 -4.63 8.18
C SER A 294 -12.83 -5.57 7.80
N LEU A 295 -12.57 -6.86 7.55
CA LEU A 295 -13.57 -7.86 7.12
C LEU A 295 -14.34 -8.52 8.28
N ASN A 296 -13.76 -8.63 9.47
CA ASN A 296 -14.23 -9.57 10.50
C ASN A 296 -15.12 -8.96 11.58
N SER A 297 -15.63 -7.75 11.38
CA SER A 297 -16.25 -7.04 12.48
C SER A 297 -17.76 -6.99 12.34
N ASN A 298 -18.49 -7.53 13.33
CA ASN A 298 -19.87 -7.12 13.66
C ASN A 298 -19.96 -5.61 14.01
N LYS A 299 -18.92 -4.82 13.71
CA LYS A 299 -18.68 -3.44 14.10
C LYS A 299 -18.92 -2.45 12.96
N ILE A 300 -19.52 -2.87 11.85
CA ILE A 300 -20.13 -1.96 10.83
C ILE A 300 -21.01 -0.93 11.50
N ASN A 301 -21.74 -1.35 12.54
CA ASN A 301 -22.66 -0.44 13.20
C ASN A 301 -21.90 0.73 13.87
N ILE A 302 -20.59 0.57 14.10
CA ILE A 302 -19.65 1.58 14.58
C ILE A 302 -18.94 2.31 13.41
N LEU A 303 -18.61 1.57 12.33
CA LEU A 303 -17.96 2.05 11.10
C LEU A 303 -18.98 2.45 10.02
#